data_AF-A0A554L851-F1
#
_entry.id   AF-A0A554L851-F1
#
_cell.length_a   1.000
_cell.length_b   1.000
_cell.length_c   1.000
_cell.angle_alpha   90.00
_cell.angle_beta   90.00
_cell.angle_gamma   90.00
#
_symmetry.space_group_name_H-M   'P 1'
#
loop_
_entity.id
_entity.type
_entity.pdbx_description
1 polymer ?
#
loop_
_entity_poly.entity_id
_entity_poly.type
_entity_poly.pdbx_seq_one_letter_code
_entity_poly.pdbx_strand_id
1 'polypeptide(L)'
;FKDSTNGDLKWALEFTKSEYQEIDRYCKGKGIFWFASSWDEVSVDFLEEFNPPCHKVASAMLTHFGILKKLKEAGRPVIASTGMSTMEEVKNAVSVLSSVPLILHFG
;
A
#
# COMPACT_ATOMS: atom_id res chain seq x y z
N PHE A 1 34.00 11.09 -5.11
CA PHE A 1 33.26 11.35 -3.85
C PHE A 1 31.85 11.84 -4.15
N LYS A 2 30.91 10.91 -4.39
CA LYS A 2 29.47 11.06 -4.10
C LYS A 2 28.79 9.68 -4.25
N ASP A 3 29.08 8.77 -3.31
CA ASP A 3 28.15 7.68 -2.96
C ASP A 3 26.93 8.32 -2.27
N SER A 4 25.66 7.87 -2.32
CA SER A 4 25.20 6.50 -2.08
C SER A 4 23.68 6.32 -2.36
N THR A 5 23.36 5.47 -3.33
CA THR A 5 22.58 4.21 -3.16
C THR A 5 21.08 4.14 -2.79
N ASN A 6 20.28 5.21 -2.74
CA ASN A 6 18.82 5.04 -2.52
C ASN A 6 17.89 5.84 -3.45
N GLY A 7 18.29 7.03 -3.91
CA GLY A 7 17.43 7.86 -4.77
C GLY A 7 17.32 7.32 -6.20
N ASP A 8 18.46 7.00 -6.81
CA ASP A 8 18.52 6.64 -8.23
C ASP A 8 17.94 5.24 -8.54
N LEU A 9 17.92 4.34 -7.54
CA LEU A 9 17.23 3.04 -7.64
C LEU A 9 15.70 3.17 -7.61
N LYS A 10 15.16 4.12 -6.86
CA LYS A 10 13.70 4.33 -6.76
C LYS A 10 13.10 4.81 -8.08
N TRP A 11 13.74 5.74 -8.76
CA TRP A 11 13.28 6.24 -10.06
C TRP A 11 13.39 5.22 -11.20
N ALA A 12 14.28 4.23 -11.07
CA ALA A 12 14.42 3.14 -12.04
C ALA A 12 13.45 1.96 -11.81
N LEU A 13 12.73 1.93 -10.67
CA LEU A 13 11.91 0.79 -10.24
C LEU A 13 10.42 1.12 -10.07
N GLU A 14 10.03 2.39 -10.11
CA GLU A 14 8.62 2.78 -10.00
C GLU A 14 7.96 2.78 -11.39
N PHE A 15 6.96 1.90 -11.54
CA PHE A 15 6.14 1.86 -12.75
C PHE A 15 5.46 3.21 -13.00
N THR A 16 5.48 3.63 -14.26
CA THR A 16 4.67 4.73 -14.76
C THR A 16 3.18 4.38 -14.75
N LYS A 17 2.32 5.40 -14.80
CA LYS A 17 0.86 5.19 -14.90
C LYS A 17 0.47 4.29 -16.09
N SER A 18 1.15 4.43 -17.23
CA SER A 18 0.91 3.57 -18.41
C SER A 18 1.24 2.10 -18.16
N GLU A 19 2.26 1.82 -17.36
CA GLU A 19 2.63 0.44 -17.03
C GLU A 19 1.63 -0.18 -16.03
N TYR A 20 1.10 0.59 -15.07
CA TYR A 20 -0.01 0.13 -14.24
C TYR A 20 -1.28 -0.14 -15.04
N GLN A 21 -1.58 0.70 -16.04
CA GLN A 21 -2.70 0.48 -16.96
C GLN A 21 -2.53 -0.81 -17.78
N GLU A 22 -1.30 -1.14 -18.16
CA GLU A 22 -0.98 -2.41 -18.84
C GLU A 22 -1.26 -3.61 -17.94
N ILE A 23 -0.78 -3.56 -16.69
CA ILE A 23 -1.02 -4.60 -15.68
C ILE A 23 -2.53 -4.78 -15.48
N ASP A 24 -3.26 -3.69 -15.26
CA ASP A 24 -4.70 -3.72 -15.04
C ASP A 24 -5.46 -4.34 -16.21
N ARG A 25 -5.14 -3.92 -17.44
CA ARG A 25 -5.73 -4.47 -18.66
C ARG A 25 -5.45 -5.95 -18.79
N TYR A 26 -4.22 -6.38 -18.55
CA TYR A 26 -3.83 -7.79 -18.63
C TYR A 26 -4.56 -8.64 -17.59
N CYS A 27 -4.55 -8.20 -16.33
CA CYS A 27 -5.23 -8.86 -15.21
C CYS A 27 -6.74 -8.99 -15.46
N LYS A 28 -7.39 -7.91 -15.90
CA LYS A 28 -8.82 -7.92 -16.28
C LYS A 28 -9.11 -8.92 -17.40
N GLY A 29 -8.27 -8.96 -18.44
CA GLY A 29 -8.40 -9.92 -19.55
C GLY A 29 -8.22 -11.39 -19.14
N LYS A 30 -7.61 -11.65 -17.98
CA LYS A 30 -7.40 -12.99 -17.43
C LYS A 30 -8.29 -13.32 -16.23
N GLY A 31 -9.14 -12.40 -15.78
CA GLY A 31 -9.94 -12.56 -14.56
C GLY A 31 -9.10 -12.65 -13.28
N ILE A 32 -7.92 -12.02 -13.27
CA ILE A 32 -7.00 -11.98 -12.13
C ILE A 32 -7.23 -10.68 -11.36
N PHE A 33 -7.42 -10.77 -10.05
CA PHE A 33 -7.39 -9.60 -9.18
C PHE A 33 -5.95 -9.19 -8.89
N TRP A 34 -5.69 -7.88 -8.90
CA TRP A 34 -4.38 -7.33 -8.59
C TRP A 34 -4.53 -6.13 -7.64
N PHE A 35 -3.47 -5.90 -6.86
CA PHE A 35 -3.31 -4.75 -5.96
C PHE A 35 -1.81 -4.50 -5.75
N ALA A 36 -1.46 -3.35 -5.21
CA ALA A 36 -0.07 -2.98 -4.91
C ALA A 36 0.04 -2.40 -3.49
N SER A 37 1.28 -2.23 -3.02
CA SER A 37 1.52 -1.58 -1.73
C SER A 37 1.48 -0.06 -1.88
N SER A 38 0.66 0.60 -1.08
CA SER A 38 0.63 2.06 -0.97
C SER A 38 1.73 2.52 0.00
N TRP A 39 2.42 3.60 -0.37
CA TRP A 39 3.56 4.14 0.38
C TRP A 39 3.30 5.53 0.95
N ASP A 40 2.24 6.21 0.50
CA ASP A 40 1.78 7.53 0.92
C ASP A 40 0.28 7.71 0.59
N GLU A 41 -0.31 8.85 0.92
CA GLU A 41 -1.72 9.13 0.61
C GLU A 41 -2.00 9.23 -0.90
N VAL A 42 -1.02 9.72 -1.68
CA VAL A 42 -1.15 9.92 -3.13
C VAL A 42 -1.21 8.58 -3.87
N SER A 43 -0.41 7.60 -3.43
CA SER A 43 -0.42 6.24 -3.97
C SER A 43 -1.72 5.50 -3.62
N VAL A 44 -2.37 5.81 -2.50
CA VAL A 44 -3.73 5.30 -2.23
C VAL A 44 -4.72 5.83 -3.27
N ASP A 45 -4.73 7.14 -3.51
CA ASP A 45 -5.62 7.75 -4.52
C ASP A 45 -5.33 7.23 -5.93
N PHE A 46 -4.04 7.07 -6.27
CA PHE A 46 -3.63 6.51 -7.55
C PHE A 46 -4.12 5.07 -7.74
N LEU A 47 -3.98 4.23 -6.71
CA LEU A 47 -4.44 2.84 -6.80
C LEU A 47 -5.96 2.73 -6.85
N GLU A 48 -6.71 3.63 -6.20
CA GLU A 48 -8.17 3.68 -6.29
C GLU A 48 -8.67 3.85 -7.74
N GLU A 49 -7.91 4.52 -8.63
CA GLU A 49 -8.26 4.62 -10.05
C GLU A 49 -8.42 3.26 -10.74
N PHE A 50 -7.79 2.20 -10.21
CA PHE A 50 -7.83 0.84 -10.75
C PHE A 50 -8.85 -0.07 -10.05
N ASN A 51 -9.60 0.43 -9.06
CA ASN A 51 -10.59 -0.30 -8.29
C ASN A 51 -10.05 -1.63 -7.68
N PRO A 52 -9.01 -1.57 -6.83
CA PRO A 52 -8.37 -2.76 -6.28
C PRO A 52 -9.32 -3.50 -5.31
N PRO A 53 -9.16 -4.81 -5.13
CA PRO A 53 -9.96 -5.59 -4.19
C PRO A 53 -9.65 -5.23 -2.72
N CYS A 54 -8.43 -4.75 -2.45
CA CYS A 54 -7.92 -4.38 -1.15
C CYS A 54 -6.71 -3.46 -1.28
N HIS A 55 -6.37 -2.77 -0.19
CA HIS A 55 -5.11 -2.04 -0.07
C HIS A 55 -4.09 -2.83 0.73
N LYS A 56 -2.81 -2.65 0.38
CA LYS A 56 -1.68 -3.21 1.13
C LYS A 56 -0.85 -2.06 1.69
N VAL A 57 -0.63 -2.05 3.00
CA VAL A 57 0.31 -1.13 3.66
C VAL A 57 1.56 -1.88 4.12
N ALA A 58 2.73 -1.36 3.78
CA ALA A 58 4.03 -1.92 4.19
C ALA A 58 4.27 -1.66 5.68
N SER A 59 5.08 -2.50 6.34
CA SER A 59 5.32 -2.35 7.78
C SER A 59 6.04 -1.06 8.14
N ALA A 60 6.92 -0.57 7.26
CA ALA A 60 7.55 0.74 7.39
C ALA A 60 6.53 1.88 7.49
N MET A 61 5.34 1.72 6.91
CA MET A 61 4.27 2.71 6.89
C MET A 61 3.22 2.50 8.00
N LEU A 62 3.38 1.49 8.86
CA LEU A 62 2.36 1.15 9.87
C LEU A 62 2.19 2.24 10.94
N THR A 63 3.22 3.02 11.22
CA THR A 63 3.20 4.14 12.17
C THR A 63 2.82 5.47 11.52
N HIS A 64 2.67 5.51 10.20
CA HIS A 64 2.31 6.71 9.46
C HIS A 64 0.79 6.86 9.44
N PHE A 65 0.23 7.60 10.40
CA PHE A 65 -1.23 7.70 10.55
C PHE A 65 -1.95 8.43 9.41
N GLY A 66 -1.26 9.24 8.60
CA GLY A 66 -1.86 9.91 7.44
C GLY A 66 -2.37 8.90 6.40
N ILE A 67 -1.49 8.02 5.93
CA ILE A 67 -1.86 6.93 5.01
C ILE A 67 -2.90 5.99 5.63
N LEU A 68 -2.81 5.65 6.92
CA LEU A 68 -3.83 4.79 7.55
C LEU A 68 -5.23 5.41 7.56
N LYS A 69 -5.33 6.72 7.79
CA LYS A 69 -6.62 7.45 7.68
C LYS A 69 -7.12 7.44 6.25
N LYS A 70 -6.24 7.67 5.28
CA LYS A 70 -6.60 7.63 3.85
C LYS A 70 -7.12 6.25 3.42
N LEU A 71 -6.47 5.18 3.88
CA LEU A 71 -6.91 3.80 3.67
C LEU A 71 -8.27 3.52 4.30
N LYS A 72 -8.50 4.05 5.51
CA LYS A 72 -9.80 3.96 6.19
C LYS A 72 -10.91 4.68 5.40
N GLU A 73 -10.62 5.88 4.89
CA GLU A 73 -11.55 6.69 4.08
C GLU A 73 -11.90 6.02 2.75
N ALA A 74 -10.94 5.32 2.12
CA ALA A 74 -11.20 4.52 0.93
C ALA A 74 -12.18 3.36 1.20
N GLY A 75 -12.30 2.90 2.45
CA GLY A 75 -13.33 1.95 2.89
C GLY A 75 -13.14 0.51 2.39
N ARG A 76 -12.01 0.21 1.73
CA ARG A 76 -11.68 -1.15 1.26
C ARG A 76 -11.01 -1.98 2.35
N PRO A 77 -11.01 -3.32 2.23
CA PRO A 77 -10.18 -4.17 3.08
C PRO A 77 -8.71 -3.75 3.03
N VAL A 78 -8.03 -3.83 4.17
CA VAL A 78 -6.62 -3.49 4.31
C VAL A 78 -5.82 -4.71 4.75
N ILE A 79 -4.74 -5.00 4.03
CA ILE A 79 -3.70 -5.93 4.45
C ILE A 79 -2.56 -5.08 5.03
N ALA A 80 -2.24 -5.26 6.31
CA ALA A 80 -1.18 -4.53 6.99
C ALA A 80 -0.05 -5.47 7.40
N SER A 81 1.17 -5.17 6.94
CA SER A 81 2.37 -5.86 7.42
C SER A 81 2.78 -5.31 8.78
N THR A 82 3.14 -6.17 9.73
CA THR A 82 3.54 -5.78 11.10
C THR A 82 4.99 -6.11 11.44
N GLY A 83 5.81 -6.46 10.45
CA GLY A 83 7.22 -6.77 10.64
C GLY A 83 8.00 -5.56 11.17
N MET A 84 8.90 -5.79 12.14
CA MET A 84 9.68 -4.74 12.84
C MET A 84 8.85 -3.71 13.63
N SER A 85 7.54 -3.94 13.82
CA SER A 85 6.68 -3.09 14.65
C SER A 85 6.52 -3.67 16.05
N THR A 86 6.48 -2.79 17.04
CA THR A 86 6.11 -3.12 18.41
C THR A 86 4.61 -3.42 18.52
N MET A 87 4.22 -4.15 19.57
CA MET A 87 2.79 -4.44 19.82
C MET A 87 1.96 -3.15 20.02
N GLU A 88 2.56 -2.10 20.55
CA GLU A 88 1.89 -0.80 20.74
C GLU A 88 1.62 -0.11 19.39
N GLU A 89 2.61 -0.09 18.50
CA GLU A 89 2.44 0.45 17.14
C GLU A 89 1.36 -0.30 16.36
N VAL A 90 1.33 -1.63 16.46
CA VAL A 90 0.29 -2.45 15.85
C VAL A 90 -1.09 -2.09 16.42
N LYS A 91 -1.23 -1.95 17.74
CA LYS A 91 -2.51 -1.56 18.36
C LYS A 91 -2.98 -0.19 17.90
N ASN A 92 -2.05 0.77 17.78
CA ASN A 92 -2.38 2.11 17.29
C ASN A 92 -2.86 2.07 15.84
N ALA A 93 -2.20 1.31 14.98
CA ALA A 93 -2.62 1.13 13.59
C ALA A 93 -4.00 0.46 13.47
N VAL A 94 -4.22 -0.62 14.23
CA VAL A 94 -5.52 -1.32 14.30
C VAL A 94 -6.63 -0.37 14.78
N SER A 95 -6.34 0.48 15.76
CA SER A 95 -7.31 1.48 16.26
C SER A 95 -7.74 2.45 15.16
N VAL A 96 -6.79 2.95 14.36
CA VAL A 96 -7.09 3.82 13.22
C VAL A 96 -7.96 3.09 12.19
N LEU A 97 -7.60 1.85 11.84
CA LEU A 97 -8.26 1.02 10.83
C LEU A 97 -9.49 0.24 11.33
N SER A 98 -9.96 0.51 12.54
CA SER A 98 -11.02 -0.27 13.23
C SER A 98 -12.36 -0.38 12.49
N SER A 99 -12.62 0.47 11.49
CA SER A 99 -13.87 0.45 10.70
C SER A 99 -13.75 -0.23 9.34
N VAL A 100 -12.60 -0.84 9.01
CA VAL A 100 -12.41 -1.58 7.76
C VAL A 100 -12.00 -3.03 8.05
N PRO A 101 -12.33 -3.99 7.17
CA PRO A 101 -11.80 -5.35 7.29
C PRO A 101 -10.27 -5.32 7.26
N LEU A 102 -9.63 -5.83 8.31
CA LEU A 102 -8.18 -5.75 8.50
C LEU A 102 -7.57 -7.14 8.59
N ILE A 103 -6.56 -7.40 7.76
CA ILE A 103 -5.72 -8.60 7.80
C ILE A 103 -4.32 -8.16 8.24
N LEU A 104 -3.85 -8.69 9.37
CA LEU A 104 -2.46 -8.50 9.81
C LEU A 104 -1.60 -9.66 9.31
N HIS A 105 -0.46 -9.36 8.70
CA HIS A 105 0.48 -10.37 8.24
C HIS A 105 1.90 -10.03 8.70
N PHE A 106 2.64 -11.08 9.07
CA PHE A 106 4.06 -11.01 9.38
C PHE A 106 4.85 -11.57 8.19
N GLY A 107 5.77 -10.78 7.67
CA GLY A 107 6.65 -11.13 6.54
C GLY A 107 8.09 -11.24 6.99
#